data_AF-A0A485AIK8-F1
#
_entry.id   AF-A0A485AIK8-F1
#
_cell.length_a   1.000
_cell.length_b   1.000
_cell.length_c   1.000
_cell.angle_alpha   90.00
_cell.angle_beta   90.00
_cell.angle_gamma   90.00
#
_symmetry.space_group_name_H-M   'P 1'
#
loop_
_entity.id
_entity.type
_entity.pdbx_description
1 polymer ?
#
loop_
_entity_poly.entity_id
_entity_poly.type
_entity_poly.pdbx_seq_one_letter_code
_entity_poly.pdbx_strand_id
1 'polypeptide(L)'
;MEDPQQCLSYKQMRGKGGFIRSTWKELNQLIAAANVWTIKHYGPDRIVGFSPIPAMSMVSYAAGTRYLSLIGGTCLSFYDWYCDLPPASPMTWGEQTDVPESADWYNSSYIIAWGSNVPQTRTPDAHFFTEVRYKGTKTIAIYAGLFGSGETVRSVAGGRNRVPTARWPWRWAMSS
;
A
#
# COMPACT_ATOMS: atom_id res chain seq x y z
N MET A 1 -17.80 16.17 -27.54
CA MET A 1 -18.12 15.88 -26.11
C MET A 1 -19.11 16.89 -25.52
N GLU A 2 -19.67 17.79 -26.32
CA GLU A 2 -20.41 18.95 -25.81
C GLU A 2 -21.91 18.70 -25.63
N ASP A 3 -22.46 17.66 -26.28
CA ASP A 3 -23.86 17.28 -26.08
C ASP A 3 -24.04 16.59 -24.70
N PRO A 4 -24.77 17.24 -23.76
CA PRO A 4 -24.99 16.69 -22.44
C PRO A 4 -25.82 15.41 -22.45
N GLN A 5 -26.75 15.25 -23.40
CA GLN A 5 -27.62 14.08 -23.50
C GLN A 5 -26.82 12.84 -23.92
N GLN A 6 -25.95 12.99 -24.93
CA GLN A 6 -25.02 11.92 -25.34
C GLN A 6 -24.02 11.59 -24.24
N CYS A 7 -23.52 12.58 -23.50
CA CYS A 7 -22.64 12.31 -22.35
C CYS A 7 -23.34 11.53 -21.25
N LEU A 8 -24.61 11.86 -20.98
CA LEU A 8 -25.39 11.19 -19.95
C LEU A 8 -25.66 9.73 -20.30
N SER A 9 -25.96 9.43 -21.58
CA SER A 9 -26.36 8.10 -22.04
C SER A 9 -25.32 7.02 -21.73
N TYR A 10 -24.02 7.28 -21.97
CA TYR A 10 -22.97 6.30 -21.66
C TYR A 10 -22.48 6.38 -20.20
N LYS A 11 -22.48 7.56 -19.56
CA LYS A 11 -22.00 7.71 -18.17
C LYS A 11 -22.88 6.96 -17.17
N GLN A 12 -24.20 6.96 -17.36
CA GLN A 12 -25.16 6.25 -16.50
C GLN A 12 -25.11 4.72 -16.63
N MET A 13 -24.45 4.20 -17.66
CA MET A 13 -24.29 2.77 -17.91
C MET A 13 -23.02 2.16 -17.29
N ARG A 14 -22.12 2.99 -16.75
CA ARG A 14 -20.91 2.51 -16.06
C ARG A 14 -21.30 1.61 -14.88
N GLY A 15 -20.75 0.38 -14.84
CA GLY A 15 -21.06 -0.62 -13.81
C GLY A 15 -22.32 -1.46 -14.07
N LYS A 16 -23.03 -1.27 -15.20
CA LYS A 16 -24.24 -2.04 -15.56
C LYS A 16 -24.02 -3.13 -16.62
N GLY A 17 -22.77 -3.44 -16.97
CA GLY A 17 -22.42 -4.38 -18.03
C GLY A 17 -22.62 -3.80 -19.44
N GLY A 18 -22.95 -4.65 -20.41
CA GLY A 18 -23.20 -4.23 -21.80
C GLY A 18 -21.95 -4.03 -22.67
N PHE A 19 -20.83 -4.65 -22.29
CA PHE A 19 -19.62 -4.59 -23.11
C PHE A 19 -19.78 -5.36 -24.41
N ILE A 20 -19.37 -4.72 -25.50
CA ILE A 20 -19.25 -5.34 -26.82
C ILE A 20 -17.78 -5.43 -27.21
N ARG A 21 -17.44 -6.43 -28.02
CA ARG A 21 -16.09 -6.55 -28.57
C ARG A 21 -15.83 -5.40 -29.54
N SER A 22 -14.64 -4.80 -29.42
CA SER A 22 -14.14 -3.75 -30.33
C SER A 22 -12.76 -4.14 -30.88
N THR A 23 -12.13 -3.26 -31.65
CA THR A 23 -10.81 -3.46 -32.27
C THR A 23 -9.80 -2.43 -31.77
N TRP A 24 -8.51 -2.79 -31.79
CA TRP A 24 -7.43 -1.86 -31.43
C TRP A 24 -7.46 -0.57 -32.24
N LYS A 25 -7.74 -0.66 -33.53
CA LYS A 25 -7.80 0.51 -34.42
C LYS A 25 -8.89 1.50 -33.97
N GLU A 26 -10.08 0.98 -33.65
CA GLU A 26 -11.21 1.79 -33.19
C GLU A 26 -10.93 2.45 -31.83
N LEU A 27 -10.50 1.66 -30.84
CA LEU A 27 -10.26 2.17 -29.48
C LEU A 27 -9.10 3.16 -29.41
N ASN A 28 -7.99 2.89 -30.13
CA ASN A 28 -6.85 3.80 -30.15
C ASN A 28 -7.23 5.15 -30.77
N GLN A 29 -8.02 5.16 -31.84
CA GLN A 29 -8.49 6.40 -32.45
C GLN A 29 -9.42 7.17 -31.50
N LEU A 30 -10.33 6.48 -30.81
CA LEU A 30 -11.26 7.09 -29.86
C LEU A 30 -10.51 7.73 -28.68
N ILE A 31 -9.56 7.00 -28.07
CA ILE A 31 -8.76 7.50 -26.94
C ILE A 31 -7.90 8.69 -27.38
N ALA A 32 -7.22 8.60 -28.52
CA ALA A 32 -6.41 9.68 -29.03
C ALA A 32 -7.24 10.94 -29.34
N ALA A 33 -8.41 10.79 -29.97
CA ALA A 33 -9.31 11.91 -30.25
C ALA A 33 -9.83 12.57 -28.97
N ALA A 34 -10.20 11.79 -27.95
CA ALA A 34 -10.61 12.31 -26.65
C ALA A 34 -9.49 13.09 -25.96
N ASN A 35 -8.25 12.58 -26.01
CA ASN A 35 -7.09 13.24 -25.41
C ASN A 35 -6.77 14.56 -26.14
N VAL A 36 -6.69 14.55 -27.47
CA VAL A 36 -6.45 15.76 -28.28
C VAL A 36 -7.53 16.80 -28.04
N TRP A 37 -8.80 16.39 -28.03
CA TRP A 37 -9.92 17.29 -27.76
C TRP A 37 -9.82 17.90 -26.36
N THR A 38 -9.53 17.10 -25.33
CA THR A 38 -9.40 17.58 -23.94
C THR A 38 -8.23 18.56 -23.80
N ILE A 39 -7.06 18.23 -24.35
CA ILE A 39 -5.87 19.10 -24.34
C ILE A 39 -6.20 20.45 -24.98
N LYS A 40 -6.84 20.43 -26.16
CA LYS A 40 -7.14 21.64 -26.94
C LYS A 40 -8.13 22.58 -26.24
N HIS A 41 -9.12 22.05 -25.52
CA HIS A 41 -10.22 22.85 -24.96
C HIS A 41 -10.04 23.18 -23.47
N TYR A 42 -9.36 22.33 -22.69
CA TYR A 42 -9.24 22.48 -21.23
C TYR A 42 -7.81 22.50 -20.71
N GLY A 43 -6.84 22.08 -21.54
CA GLY A 43 -5.45 21.91 -21.12
C GLY A 43 -5.07 20.45 -20.86
N PRO A 44 -3.76 20.14 -20.90
CA PRO A 44 -3.26 18.77 -20.82
C PRO A 44 -3.37 18.15 -19.41
N ASP A 45 -3.36 18.98 -18.37
CA ASP A 45 -3.47 18.58 -16.97
C ASP A 45 -4.84 17.99 -16.60
N ARG A 46 -5.85 18.10 -17.47
CA ARG A 46 -7.17 17.43 -17.35
C ARG A 46 -7.13 15.95 -17.75
N ILE A 47 -6.02 15.49 -18.30
CA ILE A 47 -5.77 14.07 -18.55
C ILE A 47 -4.93 13.54 -17.39
N VAL A 48 -5.48 12.55 -16.68
CA VAL A 48 -4.86 11.97 -15.49
C VAL A 48 -4.62 10.48 -15.69
N GLY A 49 -3.51 9.99 -15.17
CA GLY A 49 -3.22 8.56 -15.09
C GLY A 49 -2.93 8.13 -13.66
N PHE A 50 -3.49 6.97 -13.30
CA PHE A 50 -3.20 6.29 -12.05
C PHE A 50 -2.59 4.92 -12.35
N SER A 51 -1.33 4.74 -11.97
CA SER A 51 -0.63 3.46 -12.02
C SER A 51 0.29 3.41 -10.80
N PRO A 52 0.08 2.48 -9.85
CA PRO A 52 0.85 2.45 -8.60
C PRO A 52 2.09 1.56 -8.70
N ILE A 53 3.00 1.67 -7.72
CA ILE A 53 4.12 0.75 -7.44
C ILE A 53 4.99 0.40 -8.66
N PRO A 54 5.87 1.32 -9.11
CA PRO A 54 6.78 1.07 -10.24
C PRO A 54 7.75 -0.09 -9.99
N ALA A 55 8.12 -0.37 -8.73
CA ALA A 55 9.10 -1.41 -8.38
C ALA A 55 8.67 -2.83 -8.76
N MET A 56 7.36 -3.11 -8.82
CA MET A 56 6.85 -4.44 -9.21
C MET A 56 6.96 -4.70 -10.72
N SER A 57 6.83 -3.66 -11.55
CA SER A 57 6.88 -3.78 -13.01
C SER A 57 7.26 -2.45 -13.68
N MET A 58 8.56 -2.13 -13.66
CA MET A 58 9.07 -0.81 -14.04
C MET A 58 8.64 -0.37 -15.44
N VAL A 59 8.75 -1.25 -16.45
CA VAL A 59 8.42 -0.93 -17.84
C VAL A 59 6.92 -0.75 -18.04
N SER A 60 6.09 -1.58 -17.38
CA SER A 60 4.64 -1.46 -17.43
C SER A 60 4.15 -0.14 -16.86
N TYR A 61 4.74 0.29 -15.73
CA TYR A 61 4.50 1.62 -15.15
C TYR A 61 5.00 2.73 -16.08
N ALA A 62 6.20 2.60 -16.63
CA ALA A 62 6.84 3.59 -17.48
C ALA A 62 6.08 3.83 -18.79
N ALA A 63 5.43 2.80 -19.35
CA ALA A 63 4.69 2.92 -20.60
C ALA A 63 3.58 3.98 -20.53
N GLY A 64 2.75 3.94 -19.48
CA GLY A 64 1.67 4.90 -19.28
C GLY A 64 2.17 6.28 -18.83
N THR A 65 3.10 6.31 -17.87
CA THR A 65 3.62 7.57 -17.33
C THR A 65 4.44 8.34 -18.36
N ARG A 66 5.24 7.67 -19.19
CA ARG A 66 5.94 8.31 -20.32
C ARG A 66 4.97 8.92 -21.31
N TYR A 67 3.90 8.19 -21.68
CA TYR A 67 2.88 8.72 -22.58
C TYR A 67 2.24 10.00 -22.03
N LEU A 68 1.79 9.97 -20.77
CA LEU A 68 1.16 11.11 -20.10
C LEU A 68 2.10 12.30 -19.97
N SER A 69 3.32 12.08 -19.48
CA SER A 69 4.31 13.15 -19.33
C SER A 69 4.68 13.81 -20.66
N LEU A 70 4.71 13.06 -21.77
CA LEU A 70 4.96 13.62 -23.10
C LEU A 70 3.83 14.52 -23.61
N ILE A 71 2.58 14.22 -23.25
CA ILE A 71 1.42 15.05 -23.63
C ILE A 71 1.09 16.13 -22.59
N GLY A 72 1.85 16.21 -21.49
CA GLY A 72 1.63 17.15 -20.38
C GLY A 72 0.52 16.75 -19.39
N GLY A 73 0.12 15.47 -19.39
CA GLY A 73 -0.87 14.92 -18.47
C GLY A 73 -0.31 14.70 -17.05
N THR A 74 -1.22 14.56 -16.09
CA THR A 74 -0.88 14.43 -14.66
C THR A 74 -0.68 12.96 -14.26
N CYS A 75 0.47 12.65 -13.68
CA CYS A 75 0.73 11.35 -13.04
C CYS A 75 0.39 11.45 -11.55
N LEU A 76 -0.56 10.63 -11.09
CA LEU A 76 -1.00 10.65 -9.70
C LEU A 76 -0.02 9.90 -8.78
N SER A 77 0.15 10.40 -7.54
CA SER A 77 0.90 9.72 -6.50
C SER A 77 0.14 8.49 -5.97
N PHE A 78 0.86 7.59 -5.30
CA PHE A 78 0.30 6.34 -4.76
C PHE A 78 0.70 6.06 -3.31
N TYR A 79 1.93 6.40 -2.91
CA TYR A 79 2.50 5.95 -1.63
C TYR A 79 1.88 6.66 -0.42
N ASP A 80 1.64 7.96 -0.58
CA ASP A 80 0.81 8.79 0.30
C ASP A 80 -0.67 8.38 0.27
N TRP A 81 -1.22 8.14 -0.92
CA TRP A 81 -2.63 7.76 -1.10
C TRP A 81 -2.98 6.41 -0.46
N TYR A 82 -2.07 5.44 -0.51
CA TYR A 82 -2.23 4.14 0.14
C TYR A 82 -1.98 4.18 1.65
N CYS A 83 -1.58 5.32 2.18
CA CYS A 83 -1.13 5.47 3.57
C CYS A 83 0.08 4.59 3.92
N ASP A 84 0.85 4.17 2.91
CA ASP A 84 2.06 3.37 3.10
C ASP A 84 3.29 4.26 3.37
N LEU A 85 3.23 5.55 2.98
CA LEU A 85 4.23 6.56 3.34
C LEU A 85 4.08 6.92 4.82
N PRO A 86 5.06 6.59 5.69
CA PRO A 86 5.04 7.03 7.08
C PRO A 86 5.49 8.50 7.15
N PRO A 87 4.62 9.49 7.44
CA PRO A 87 5.01 10.90 7.41
C PRO A 87 6.13 11.24 8.41
N ALA A 88 6.26 10.42 9.47
CA ALA A 88 7.32 10.55 10.46
C ALA A 88 8.73 10.32 9.88
N SER A 89 8.88 9.52 8.81
CA SER A 89 10.20 9.27 8.20
C SER A 89 10.77 10.53 7.55
N PRO A 90 10.05 11.21 6.62
CA PRO A 90 10.48 12.49 6.10
C PRO A 90 10.67 13.58 7.17
N MET A 91 9.83 13.60 8.22
CA MET A 91 9.95 14.59 9.30
C MET A 91 11.21 14.40 10.16
N THR A 92 11.67 13.16 10.33
CA THR A 92 12.81 12.84 11.21
C THR A 92 14.13 12.81 10.44
N TRP A 93 14.12 12.26 9.22
CA TRP A 93 15.34 11.95 8.47
C TRP A 93 15.40 12.60 7.08
N GLY A 94 14.32 13.24 6.62
CA GLY A 94 14.26 13.79 5.27
C GLY A 94 14.22 12.70 4.17
N GLU A 95 13.94 11.45 4.53
CA GLU A 95 13.91 10.30 3.63
C GLU A 95 12.48 9.76 3.46
N GLN A 96 12.12 9.36 2.24
CA GLN A 96 10.76 8.90 1.93
C GLN A 96 10.42 7.65 2.76
N THR A 97 11.19 6.59 2.55
CA THR A 97 11.22 5.36 3.36
C THR A 97 12.48 4.59 2.98
N ASP A 98 13.35 4.34 3.96
CA ASP A 98 14.42 3.36 3.82
C ASP A 98 14.35 2.39 5.01
N VAL A 99 14.46 1.09 4.74
CA VAL A 99 14.24 0.01 5.72
C VAL A 99 15.24 -1.13 5.51
N PRO A 100 15.70 -1.79 6.60
CA PRO A 100 16.60 -2.93 6.47
C PRO A 100 15.93 -4.10 5.75
N GLU A 101 16.74 -4.87 5.02
CA GLU A 101 16.27 -6.09 4.35
C GLU A 101 15.83 -7.17 5.36
N SER A 102 15.08 -8.16 4.89
CA SER A 102 14.61 -9.25 5.75
C SER A 102 15.72 -10.15 6.29
N ALA A 103 16.82 -10.30 5.55
CA ALA A 103 17.97 -11.05 6.02
C ALA A 103 18.65 -10.40 7.24
N ASP A 104 18.60 -9.07 7.36
CA ASP A 104 19.20 -8.35 8.49
C ASP A 104 18.44 -8.59 9.80
N TRP A 105 17.20 -9.10 9.73
CA TRP A 105 16.48 -9.55 10.93
C TRP A 105 17.27 -10.63 11.67
N TYR A 106 18.05 -11.44 10.96
CA TYR A 106 18.89 -12.51 11.54
C TYR A 106 20.07 -11.99 12.37
N ASN A 107 20.43 -10.70 12.22
CA ASN A 107 21.50 -10.04 12.96
C ASN A 107 21.02 -9.45 14.28
N SER A 108 19.71 -9.26 14.47
CA SER A 108 19.15 -8.70 15.70
C SER A 108 19.03 -9.75 16.81
N SER A 109 19.38 -9.38 18.05
CA SER A 109 19.13 -10.17 19.27
C SER A 109 17.76 -9.90 19.90
N TYR A 110 17.03 -8.88 19.42
CA TYR A 110 15.72 -8.50 19.95
C TYR A 110 14.83 -7.85 18.88
N ILE A 111 13.64 -8.40 18.63
CA ILE A 111 12.73 -7.93 17.58
C ILE A 111 11.32 -7.71 18.15
N ILE A 112 10.71 -6.58 17.81
CA ILE A 112 9.30 -6.28 18.13
C ILE A 112 8.51 -6.20 16.83
N ALA A 113 7.59 -7.13 16.63
CA ALA A 113 6.58 -7.07 15.57
C ALA A 113 5.38 -6.27 16.08
N TRP A 114 5.36 -4.97 15.80
CA TRP A 114 4.29 -4.06 16.23
C TRP A 114 3.37 -3.72 15.07
N GLY A 115 2.12 -4.19 15.12
CA GLY A 115 1.12 -3.94 14.08
C GLY A 115 1.43 -4.57 12.72
N SER A 116 2.48 -5.40 12.60
CA SER A 116 2.96 -5.97 11.33
C SER A 116 2.80 -7.49 11.28
N ASN A 117 1.72 -8.00 10.68
CA ASN A 117 1.42 -9.44 10.62
C ASN A 117 2.33 -10.21 9.65
N VAL A 118 3.61 -10.38 10.04
CA VAL A 118 4.69 -11.00 9.27
C VAL A 118 4.29 -12.32 8.57
N PRO A 119 3.66 -13.32 9.21
CA PRO A 119 3.38 -14.59 8.54
C PRO A 119 2.33 -14.48 7.42
N GLN A 120 1.52 -13.42 7.38
CA GLN A 120 0.49 -13.23 6.36
C GLN A 120 0.88 -12.19 5.30
N THR A 121 1.48 -11.07 5.71
CA THR A 121 1.79 -9.95 4.80
C THR A 121 3.22 -9.95 4.31
N ARG A 122 4.10 -10.78 4.90
CA ARG A 122 5.52 -10.96 4.54
C ARG A 122 5.87 -12.45 4.46
N THR A 123 4.94 -13.28 3.99
CA THR A 123 5.08 -14.75 3.88
C THR A 123 6.43 -15.23 3.33
N PRO A 124 6.97 -14.71 2.22
CA PRO A 124 8.27 -15.18 1.72
C PRO A 124 9.43 -14.89 2.70
N ASP A 125 9.36 -13.81 3.46
CA ASP A 125 10.39 -13.37 4.40
C ASP A 125 10.19 -13.91 5.83
N ALA A 126 9.04 -14.51 6.13
CA ALA A 126 8.67 -14.91 7.49
C ALA A 126 9.63 -15.92 8.12
N HIS A 127 10.34 -16.70 7.28
CA HIS A 127 11.33 -17.69 7.73
C HIS A 127 12.46 -17.03 8.54
N PHE A 128 12.99 -15.87 8.11
CA PHE A 128 14.02 -15.13 8.85
C PHE A 128 13.59 -14.78 10.28
N PHE A 129 12.32 -14.38 10.45
CA PHE A 129 11.76 -14.06 11.77
C PHE A 129 11.59 -15.30 12.64
N THR A 130 11.30 -16.46 12.05
CA THR A 130 11.18 -17.72 12.80
C THR A 130 12.54 -18.34 13.15
N GLU A 131 13.49 -18.29 12.23
CA GLU A 131 14.79 -18.94 12.35
C GLU A 131 15.72 -18.18 13.29
N VAL A 132 15.66 -16.84 13.32
CA VAL A 132 16.47 -16.04 14.23
C VAL A 132 16.17 -16.37 15.71
N ARG A 133 14.96 -16.87 16.01
CA ARG A 133 14.61 -17.33 17.35
C ARG A 133 15.44 -18.55 17.78
N TYR A 134 15.84 -19.41 16.86
CA TYR A 134 16.74 -20.53 17.15
C TYR A 134 18.17 -20.08 17.47
N LYS A 135 18.57 -18.90 16.98
CA LYS A 135 19.84 -18.24 17.34
C LYS A 135 19.81 -17.60 18.75
N GLY A 136 18.66 -17.62 19.43
CA GLY A 136 18.48 -17.07 20.78
C GLY A 136 17.83 -15.68 20.81
N THR A 137 17.38 -15.15 19.67
CA THR A 137 16.73 -13.84 19.59
C THR A 137 15.33 -13.85 20.21
N LYS A 138 15.05 -12.84 21.03
CA LYS A 138 13.73 -12.66 21.66
C LYS A 138 12.81 -11.86 20.74
N THR A 139 11.62 -12.40 20.49
CA THR A 139 10.60 -11.79 19.63
C THR A 139 9.35 -11.41 20.42
N ILE A 140 8.82 -10.20 20.23
CA ILE A 140 7.57 -9.72 20.83
C ILE A 140 6.57 -9.36 19.74
N ALA A 141 5.29 -9.65 19.98
CA ALA A 141 4.18 -9.33 19.09
C ALA A 141 3.21 -8.37 19.78
N ILE A 142 2.92 -7.22 19.15
CA ILE A 142 1.96 -6.22 19.64
C ILE A 142 0.91 -5.99 18.55
N TYR A 143 -0.32 -6.42 18.78
CA TYR A 143 -1.45 -6.25 17.87
C TYR A 143 -2.71 -5.96 18.66
N ALA A 144 -3.54 -5.04 18.15
CA ALA A 144 -4.90 -4.88 18.63
C ALA A 144 -5.78 -5.97 17.99
N GLY A 145 -5.95 -7.10 18.69
CA GLY A 145 -6.89 -8.15 18.35
C GLY A 145 -6.34 -9.30 17.49
N LEU A 146 -6.01 -10.42 18.13
CA LEU A 146 -6.09 -11.74 17.50
C LEU A 146 -6.31 -12.85 18.57
N PHE A 147 -7.40 -13.60 18.36
CA PHE A 147 -8.00 -14.71 19.15
C PHE A 147 -8.84 -14.33 20.37
N GLY A 148 -10.14 -14.06 20.17
CA GLY A 148 -11.29 -14.48 21.03
C GLY A 148 -11.19 -14.47 22.57
N SER A 149 -10.22 -13.77 23.14
CA SER A 149 -9.86 -13.74 24.54
C SER A 149 -9.12 -12.42 24.74
N GLY A 150 -9.72 -11.52 25.52
CA GLY A 150 -9.31 -10.12 25.63
C GLY A 150 -7.96 -9.88 26.32
N GLU A 151 -6.85 -10.22 25.67
CA GLU A 151 -5.51 -9.84 26.10
C GLU A 151 -4.70 -9.19 24.95
N THR A 152 -4.31 -7.94 25.17
CA THR A 152 -3.75 -7.01 24.18
C THR A 152 -2.23 -7.14 23.94
N VAL A 153 -1.53 -8.09 24.57
CA VAL A 153 -0.09 -8.31 24.33
C VAL A 153 0.24 -9.80 24.50
N ARG A 154 0.71 -10.48 23.45
CA ARG A 154 1.25 -11.85 23.56
C ARG A 154 2.75 -11.84 23.31
N SER A 155 3.52 -12.02 24.39
CA SER A 155 4.90 -12.48 24.32
C SER A 155 4.90 -13.96 23.90
N VAL A 156 5.12 -14.27 22.63
CA VAL A 156 5.37 -15.66 22.22
C VAL A 156 6.84 -15.98 22.47
N ALA A 157 7.17 -16.22 23.73
CA ALA A 157 8.44 -16.84 24.11
C ALA A 157 8.32 -18.35 23.83
N GLY A 158 9.04 -18.84 22.84
CA GLY A 158 9.11 -20.27 22.55
C GLY A 158 10.04 -20.95 23.55
N GLY A 159 9.45 -21.54 24.58
CA GLY A 159 10.12 -22.43 25.52
C GLY A 159 9.08 -22.94 26.51
N ARG A 160 8.91 -24.26 26.61
CA ARG A 160 8.07 -24.90 27.63
C ARG A 160 8.48 -24.34 28.99
N ASN A 161 7.69 -23.42 29.56
CA ASN A 161 7.63 -23.15 30.99
C ASN A 161 6.43 -22.25 31.30
N ARG A 162 5.79 -22.56 32.42
CA ARG A 162 4.55 -21.96 32.95
C ARG A 162 4.59 -20.42 32.89
N VAL A 163 3.46 -19.84 32.48
CA VAL A 163 3.19 -18.40 32.50
C VAL A 163 3.10 -17.92 33.95
N PRO A 164 3.97 -17.01 34.43
CA PRO A 164 3.63 -16.18 35.57
C PRO A 164 2.73 -15.05 35.05
N THR A 165 1.50 -14.99 35.55
CA THR A 165 0.59 -13.86 35.35
C THR A 165 1.18 -12.61 36.01
N ALA A 166 1.96 -11.83 35.27
CA ALA A 166 2.42 -10.52 35.71
C ALA A 166 1.27 -9.51 35.56
N ARG A 167 0.52 -9.30 36.65
CA ARG A 167 -0.42 -8.18 36.81
C ARG A 167 0.39 -6.88 36.92
N TRP A 168 0.43 -6.08 35.87
CA TRP A 168 1.06 -4.75 35.92
C TRP A 168 0.09 -3.73 36.53
N PRO A 169 0.48 -2.99 37.59
CA PRO A 169 -0.41 -2.06 38.27
C PRO A 169 -0.20 -0.64 37.71
N TRP A 170 -0.88 -0.29 36.63
CA TRP A 170 -0.97 1.12 36.22
C TRP A 170 -2.44 1.50 36.15
N ARG A 171 -2.97 2.01 37.27
CA ARG A 171 -4.22 2.78 37.31
C ARG A 171 -3.87 4.19 36.86
N TRP A 172 -4.38 4.59 35.70
CA TRP A 172 -4.40 6.00 35.32
C TRP A 172 -5.50 6.72 36.12
N ALA A 173 -5.10 7.79 36.81
CA ALA A 173 -6.01 8.76 37.39
C ALA A 173 -6.62 9.60 36.27
N MET A 174 -7.95 9.62 36.17
CA MET A 174 -8.66 10.69 35.46
C MET A 174 -8.97 11.78 36.49
N SER A 175 -8.38 12.96 36.33
CA SER A 175 -8.85 14.18 36.97
C SER A 175 -10.04 14.73 36.20
N SER A 176 -11.09 15.09 36.94
CA SER A 176 -12.20 15.97 36.57
C SER A 176 -11.74 17.33 36.10
#